data_AF-A0A564Q1I9-F1
#
_entry.id   AF-A0A564Q1I9-F1
#
_cell.length_a   1.000
_cell.length_b   1.000
_cell.length_c   1.000
_cell.angle_alpha   90.00
_cell.angle_beta   90.00
_cell.angle_gamma   90.00
#
_symmetry.space_group_name_H-M   'P 1'
#
loop_
_entity.id
_entity.type
_entity.pdbx_description
1 polymer ?
#
loop_
_entity_poly.entity_id
_entity_poly.type
_entity_poly.pdbx_seq_one_letter_code
_entity_poly.pdbx_strand_id
1 'polypeptide(L)'
;MSMEDEIKNERLKEAFNHTLKELEIPNVFRSIEKSNFDELQKTHDSIHEFMLLAPLCSSKNKKDWHEKSAFFTYHHNAFHSAHRSLIEALSGYYNCAYTLLRNSFESIIQGAYYECLAHKRYRNNSKIPEVTKKGRKTLKGWINCKIREKPEREEKFEKISGAIFDELAPIFNKDKDINKRPYFPNYSEMVENLEIWNIFDPIIYPKNIWKEFYDRLSQEAHARPDQTEVGRRLRHVQHFEIKIIPNELNRFFDRLHEIMDIGIVIELNILSDWIEQNGDLKTRLKERMAIIDELGLKLSSEKLQSLVKA
;
A
#
# COMPACT_ATOMS: atom_id res chain seq x y z
N MET A 1 -34.74 36.03 5.80
CA MET A 1 -33.29 35.89 5.50
C MET A 1 -32.80 37.27 5.13
N SER A 2 -31.65 37.72 5.62
CA SER A 2 -31.13 39.03 5.23
C SER A 2 -30.62 38.99 3.78
N MET A 3 -30.59 40.13 3.09
CA MET A 3 -30.03 40.22 1.73
C MET A 3 -28.56 39.77 1.68
N GLU A 4 -27.83 39.94 2.78
CA GLU A 4 -26.46 39.44 2.95
C GLU A 4 -26.39 37.90 3.03
N ASP A 5 -27.38 37.27 3.68
CA ASP A 5 -27.48 35.80 3.74
C ASP A 5 -27.82 35.19 2.37
N GLU A 6 -28.63 35.87 1.56
CA GLU A 6 -28.94 35.45 0.19
C GLU A 6 -27.70 35.51 -0.72
N ILE A 7 -26.97 36.62 -0.72
CA ILE A 7 -25.73 36.79 -1.50
C ILE A 7 -24.66 35.76 -1.06
N LYS A 8 -24.54 35.52 0.25
CA LYS A 8 -23.61 34.51 0.77
C LYS A 8 -23.99 33.09 0.33
N ASN A 9 -25.28 32.75 0.34
CA ASN A 9 -25.78 31.45 -0.11
C ASN A 9 -25.57 31.25 -1.61
N GLU A 10 -25.73 32.29 -2.44
CA GLU A 10 -25.43 32.21 -3.87
C GLU A 10 -23.95 31.96 -4.13
N ARG A 11 -23.06 32.72 -3.48
CA ARG A 11 -21.60 32.52 -3.58
C ARG A 11 -21.14 31.13 -3.12
N LEU A 12 -21.75 30.61 -2.06
CA LEU A 12 -21.47 29.25 -1.58
C LEU A 12 -21.83 28.21 -2.63
N LYS A 13 -23.03 28.32 -3.24
CA LYS A 13 -23.49 27.42 -4.31
C LYS A 13 -22.58 27.50 -5.53
N GLU A 14 -22.16 28.69 -5.92
CA GLU A 14 -21.24 28.90 -7.04
C GLU A 14 -19.88 28.23 -6.77
N ALA A 15 -19.27 28.49 -5.62
CA ALA A 15 -17.99 27.89 -5.23
C ALA A 15 -18.07 26.35 -5.15
N PHE A 16 -19.16 25.81 -4.60
CA PHE A 16 -19.39 24.37 -4.52
C PHE A 16 -19.51 23.74 -5.92
N ASN A 17 -20.34 24.32 -6.79
CA ASN A 17 -20.51 23.83 -8.16
C ASN A 17 -19.22 23.94 -8.98
N HIS A 18 -18.46 25.02 -8.79
CA HIS A 18 -17.15 25.19 -9.42
C HIS A 18 -16.19 24.08 -8.98
N THR A 19 -16.14 23.80 -7.68
CA THR A 19 -15.31 22.72 -7.12
C THR A 19 -15.72 21.35 -7.67
N LEU A 20 -17.02 21.04 -7.74
CA LEU A 20 -17.52 19.78 -8.33
C LEU A 20 -17.11 19.63 -9.79
N LYS A 21 -17.09 20.73 -10.55
CA LYS A 21 -16.64 20.75 -11.94
C LYS A 21 -15.13 20.51 -12.04
N GLU A 22 -14.34 21.18 -11.21
CA GLU A 22 -12.88 21.00 -11.16
C GLU A 22 -12.46 19.60 -10.71
N LEU A 23 -13.25 18.95 -9.86
CA LEU A 23 -13.06 17.55 -9.48
C LEU A 23 -13.44 16.55 -10.59
N GLU A 24 -13.99 17.05 -11.70
CA GLU A 24 -14.41 16.25 -12.85
C GLU A 24 -15.37 15.12 -12.45
N ILE A 25 -16.25 15.36 -11.47
CA ILE A 25 -17.26 14.39 -11.02
C ILE A 25 -18.11 13.83 -12.18
N PRO A 26 -18.49 14.62 -13.21
CA PRO A 26 -19.16 14.06 -14.38
C PRO A 26 -18.36 12.99 -15.14
N ASN A 27 -17.02 13.05 -15.09
CA ASN A 27 -16.17 12.01 -15.67
C ASN A 27 -16.24 10.72 -14.87
N VAL A 28 -16.44 10.76 -13.55
CA VAL A 28 -16.60 9.51 -12.77
C VAL A 28 -17.76 8.68 -13.31
N PHE A 29 -18.92 9.30 -13.51
CA PHE A 29 -20.09 8.60 -14.07
C PHE A 29 -19.80 8.04 -15.47
N ARG A 30 -19.21 8.85 -16.35
CA ARG A 30 -18.84 8.42 -17.70
C ARG A 30 -17.76 7.33 -17.70
N SER A 31 -16.86 7.33 -16.73
CA SER A 31 -15.81 6.31 -16.58
C SER A 31 -16.43 4.98 -16.22
N ILE A 32 -17.38 4.98 -15.29
CA ILE A 32 -18.17 3.79 -14.94
C ILE A 32 -18.93 3.27 -16.18
N GLU A 33 -19.58 4.16 -16.94
CA GLU A 33 -20.34 3.81 -18.13
C GLU A 33 -19.45 3.25 -19.28
N LYS A 34 -18.25 3.80 -19.46
CA LYS A 34 -17.38 3.49 -20.61
C LYS A 34 -16.27 2.48 -20.34
N SER A 35 -16.07 2.10 -19.09
CA SER A 35 -15.06 1.11 -18.72
C SER A 35 -15.64 -0.31 -18.74
N ASN A 36 -14.76 -1.29 -18.56
CA ASN A 36 -15.22 -2.63 -18.21
C ASN A 36 -15.71 -2.61 -16.75
N PHE A 37 -17.04 -2.56 -16.57
CA PHE A 37 -17.64 -2.45 -15.24
C PHE A 37 -17.25 -3.61 -14.32
N ASP A 38 -17.15 -4.83 -14.84
CA ASP A 38 -16.77 -6.00 -14.06
C ASP A 38 -15.34 -5.88 -13.53
N GLU A 39 -14.40 -5.39 -14.36
CA GLU A 39 -13.02 -5.11 -13.93
C GLU A 39 -12.98 -3.98 -12.90
N LEU A 40 -13.71 -2.88 -13.13
CA LEU A 40 -13.81 -1.78 -12.18
C LEU A 40 -14.31 -2.28 -10.82
N GLN A 41 -15.41 -3.04 -10.81
CA GLN A 41 -16.00 -3.55 -9.59
C GLN A 41 -15.01 -4.46 -8.85
N LYS A 42 -14.37 -5.40 -9.55
CA LYS A 42 -13.36 -6.28 -8.94
C LYS A 42 -12.19 -5.49 -8.37
N THR A 43 -11.68 -4.51 -9.10
CA THR A 43 -10.58 -3.66 -8.64
C THR A 43 -10.97 -2.84 -7.42
N HIS A 44 -12.15 -2.22 -7.42
CA HIS A 44 -12.69 -1.50 -6.27
C HIS A 44 -12.82 -2.43 -5.04
N ASP A 45 -13.47 -3.57 -5.23
CA ASP A 45 -13.75 -4.51 -4.14
C ASP A 45 -12.46 -5.17 -3.60
N SER A 46 -11.43 -5.32 -4.44
CA SER A 46 -10.10 -5.78 -4.00
C SER A 46 -9.42 -4.81 -3.03
N ILE A 47 -9.63 -3.48 -3.20
CA ILE A 47 -9.13 -2.48 -2.24
C ILE A 47 -9.82 -2.67 -0.88
N HIS A 48 -11.12 -2.96 -0.88
CA HIS A 48 -11.86 -3.20 0.35
C HIS A 48 -11.50 -4.53 0.99
N GLU A 49 -11.25 -5.58 0.21
CA GLU A 49 -10.77 -6.86 0.72
C GLU A 49 -9.44 -6.70 1.46
N PHE A 50 -8.49 -5.96 0.85
CA PHE A 50 -7.22 -5.62 1.49
C PHE A 50 -7.40 -4.88 2.83
N MET A 51 -8.42 -4.03 2.98
CA MET A 51 -8.67 -3.36 4.27
C MET A 51 -9.41 -4.25 5.27
N LEU A 52 -10.17 -5.24 4.80
CA LEU A 52 -11.04 -6.07 5.62
C LEU A 52 -10.30 -7.21 6.35
N LEU A 53 -9.20 -7.71 5.78
CA LEU A 53 -8.49 -8.88 6.33
C LEU A 53 -7.87 -8.59 7.70
N ALA A 54 -7.20 -7.46 7.90
CA ALA A 54 -6.67 -7.05 9.20
C ALA A 54 -7.71 -7.08 10.34
N PRO A 55 -8.88 -6.41 10.25
CA PRO A 55 -9.90 -6.48 11.29
C PRO A 55 -10.57 -7.85 11.40
N LEU A 56 -10.64 -8.62 10.31
CA LEU A 56 -11.13 -10.00 10.34
C LEU A 56 -10.22 -10.90 11.18
N CYS A 57 -8.91 -10.77 10.99
CA CYS A 57 -7.86 -11.54 11.67
C CYS A 57 -7.56 -11.06 13.09
N SER A 58 -7.93 -9.84 13.45
CA SER A 58 -7.75 -9.39 14.82
C SER A 58 -8.68 -10.11 15.79
N SER A 59 -8.18 -10.44 16.98
CA SER A 59 -9.03 -10.96 18.04
C SER A 59 -9.95 -9.87 18.61
N LYS A 60 -10.96 -10.29 19.38
CA LYS A 60 -11.86 -9.35 20.09
C LYS A 60 -11.13 -8.50 21.14
N ASN A 61 -9.89 -8.84 21.50
CA ASN A 61 -9.07 -8.02 22.39
C ASN A 61 -8.36 -6.90 21.61
N LYS A 62 -8.72 -5.65 21.92
CA LYS A 62 -8.12 -4.44 21.35
C LYS A 62 -6.58 -4.36 21.44
N LYS A 63 -5.96 -5.18 22.31
CA LYS A 63 -4.51 -5.18 22.53
C LYS A 63 -3.73 -5.82 21.40
N ASP A 64 -4.37 -6.66 20.59
CA ASP A 64 -3.67 -7.48 19.60
C ASP A 64 -3.21 -6.63 18.40
N TRP A 65 -3.94 -5.58 18.05
CA TRP A 65 -3.55 -4.65 16.98
C TRP A 65 -2.19 -3.98 17.21
N HIS A 66 -1.79 -3.79 18.45
CA HIS A 66 -0.50 -3.19 18.75
C HIS A 66 0.66 -4.08 18.30
N GLU A 67 0.49 -5.40 18.36
CA GLU A 67 1.52 -6.34 17.95
C GLU A 67 1.92 -6.14 16.49
N LYS A 68 0.96 -5.79 15.60
CA LYS A 68 1.20 -5.53 14.17
C LYS A 68 1.06 -4.06 13.75
N SER A 69 1.22 -3.15 14.72
CA SER A 69 0.95 -1.72 14.50
C SER A 69 1.93 -1.01 13.57
N ALA A 70 3.16 -1.53 13.39
CA ALA A 70 4.08 -1.00 12.40
C ALA A 70 3.57 -1.21 10.97
N PHE A 71 3.05 -2.40 10.66
CA PHE A 71 2.37 -2.70 9.40
C PHE A 71 1.11 -1.86 9.25
N PHE A 72 0.22 -1.85 10.25
CA PHE A 72 -1.07 -1.18 10.15
C PHE A 72 -0.99 0.34 9.92
N THR A 73 0.08 0.98 10.41
CA THR A 73 0.34 2.41 10.16
C THR A 73 0.46 2.70 8.66
N TYR A 74 1.12 1.82 7.91
CA TYR A 74 1.30 1.97 6.47
C TYR A 74 0.18 1.30 5.67
N HIS A 75 -0.42 0.21 6.16
CA HIS A 75 -1.58 -0.46 5.55
C HIS A 75 -2.75 0.52 5.38
N HIS A 76 -3.06 1.30 6.42
CA HIS A 76 -4.09 2.34 6.34
C HIS A 76 -3.76 3.40 5.27
N ASN A 77 -2.50 3.84 5.18
CA ASN A 77 -2.07 4.78 4.14
C ASN A 77 -2.14 4.15 2.74
N ALA A 78 -1.80 2.87 2.60
CA ALA A 78 -1.88 2.14 1.35
C ALA A 78 -3.33 2.04 0.85
N PHE A 79 -4.27 1.71 1.73
CA PHE A 79 -5.70 1.66 1.44
C PHE A 79 -6.23 3.01 0.92
N HIS A 80 -6.03 4.09 1.68
CA HIS A 80 -6.53 5.41 1.26
C HIS A 80 -5.85 5.92 0.00
N SER A 81 -4.56 5.62 -0.18
CA SER A 81 -3.84 5.97 -1.41
C SER A 81 -4.36 5.20 -2.62
N ALA A 82 -4.64 3.91 -2.48
CA ALA A 82 -5.24 3.07 -3.54
C ALA A 82 -6.65 3.55 -3.89
N HIS A 83 -7.49 3.81 -2.88
CA HIS A 83 -8.84 4.30 -3.07
C HIS A 83 -8.85 5.69 -3.73
N ARG A 84 -7.99 6.60 -3.29
CA ARG A 84 -7.86 7.92 -3.94
C ARG A 84 -7.30 7.80 -5.35
N SER A 85 -6.33 6.93 -5.56
CA SER A 85 -5.78 6.63 -6.89
C SER A 85 -6.87 6.21 -7.89
N LEU A 86 -7.77 5.31 -7.47
CA LEU A 86 -8.91 4.91 -8.29
C LEU A 86 -9.83 6.09 -8.64
N ILE A 87 -10.14 6.94 -7.67
CA ILE A 87 -10.98 8.14 -7.90
C ILE A 87 -10.32 9.08 -8.92
N GLU A 88 -9.01 9.34 -8.79
CA GLU A 88 -8.29 10.19 -9.75
C GLU A 88 -8.35 9.60 -11.17
N ALA A 89 -8.19 8.28 -11.31
CA ALA A 89 -8.29 7.62 -12.62
C ALA A 89 -9.69 7.75 -13.22
N LEU A 90 -10.74 7.59 -12.40
CA LEU A 90 -12.14 7.76 -12.82
C LEU A 90 -12.47 9.21 -13.21
N SER A 91 -11.83 10.20 -12.57
CA SER A 91 -11.94 11.61 -12.96
C SER A 91 -11.14 11.96 -14.23
N GLY A 92 -10.26 11.07 -14.70
CA GLY A 92 -9.43 11.26 -15.89
C GLY A 92 -8.05 11.88 -15.63
N TYR A 93 -7.56 11.82 -14.38
CA TYR A 93 -6.24 12.27 -13.95
C TYR A 93 -5.30 11.07 -13.72
N TYR A 94 -4.97 10.35 -14.79
CA TYR A 94 -4.16 9.13 -14.77
C TYR A 94 -2.77 9.32 -14.13
N ASN A 95 -2.09 10.44 -14.34
CA ASN A 95 -0.77 10.65 -13.73
C ASN A 95 -0.82 10.82 -12.22
N CYS A 96 -1.84 11.55 -11.73
CA CYS A 96 -2.12 11.64 -10.29
C CYS A 96 -2.47 10.25 -9.75
N ALA A 97 -3.31 9.51 -10.48
CA ALA A 97 -3.68 8.14 -10.14
C ALA A 97 -2.45 7.24 -10.01
N TYR A 98 -1.59 7.13 -11.02
CA TYR A 98 -0.40 6.29 -10.98
C TYR A 98 0.61 6.71 -9.91
N THR A 99 0.73 8.01 -9.61
CA THR A 99 1.58 8.50 -8.52
C THR A 99 1.05 8.00 -7.16
N LEU A 100 -0.26 8.10 -6.93
CA LEU A 100 -0.88 7.59 -5.72
C LEU A 100 -0.83 6.05 -5.64
N LEU A 101 -0.97 5.35 -6.77
CA LEU A 101 -0.86 3.90 -6.83
C LEU A 101 0.55 3.44 -6.46
N ARG A 102 1.57 4.13 -6.96
CA ARG A 102 2.96 3.92 -6.56
C ARG A 102 3.15 4.13 -5.07
N ASN A 103 2.62 5.21 -4.52
CA ASN A 103 2.70 5.48 -3.08
C ASN A 103 2.00 4.39 -2.25
N SER A 104 0.89 3.85 -2.75
CA SER A 104 0.20 2.72 -2.12
C SER A 104 1.12 1.49 -2.07
N PHE A 105 1.70 1.10 -3.21
CA PHE A 105 2.59 -0.06 -3.26
C PHE A 105 3.86 0.11 -2.41
N GLU A 106 4.47 1.29 -2.47
CA GLU A 106 5.60 1.66 -1.61
C GLU A 106 5.25 1.58 -0.11
N SER A 107 4.03 2.01 0.27
CA SER A 107 3.54 1.92 1.65
C SER A 107 3.37 0.48 2.11
N ILE A 108 2.84 -0.41 1.27
CA ILE A 108 2.71 -1.85 1.56
C ILE A 108 4.08 -2.45 1.90
N ILE A 109 5.09 -2.19 1.05
CA ILE A 109 6.46 -2.68 1.24
C ILE A 109 7.10 -2.10 2.52
N GLN A 110 6.94 -0.79 2.77
CA GLN A 110 7.46 -0.16 3.98
C GLN A 110 6.83 -0.72 5.25
N GLY A 111 5.51 -0.85 5.27
CA GLY A 111 4.77 -1.41 6.39
C GLY A 111 5.29 -2.80 6.73
N ALA A 112 5.37 -3.69 5.74
CA ALA A 112 5.83 -5.05 5.93
C ALA A 112 7.29 -5.10 6.40
N TYR A 113 8.14 -4.23 5.83
CA TYR A 113 9.56 -4.19 6.19
C TYR A 113 9.75 -3.74 7.65
N TYR A 114 9.07 -2.69 8.09
CA TYR A 114 9.16 -2.21 9.47
C TYR A 114 8.56 -3.18 10.48
N GLU A 115 7.45 -3.83 10.13
CA GLU A 115 6.85 -4.89 10.92
C GLU A 115 7.83 -6.06 11.14
N CYS A 116 8.45 -6.52 10.07
CA CYS A 116 9.45 -7.57 10.17
C CYS A 116 10.68 -7.11 10.97
N LEU A 117 11.10 -5.86 10.82
CA LEU A 117 12.22 -5.32 11.59
C LEU A 117 11.92 -5.23 13.10
N ALA A 118 10.67 -5.02 13.48
CA ALA A 118 10.23 -4.94 14.87
C ALA A 118 10.24 -6.32 15.55
N HIS A 119 9.95 -7.39 14.82
CA HIS A 119 9.90 -8.74 15.37
C HIS A 119 11.23 -9.49 15.28
N LYS A 120 11.64 -10.10 16.40
CA LYS A 120 12.88 -10.85 16.61
C LYS A 120 13.03 -12.00 15.62
N ARG A 121 11.94 -12.72 15.32
CA ARG A 121 11.95 -13.87 14.40
C ARG A 121 12.51 -13.51 13.02
N TYR A 122 12.24 -12.30 12.56
CA TYR A 122 12.70 -11.78 11.27
C TYR A 122 14.01 -10.99 11.44
N ARG A 123 14.05 -10.04 12.37
CA ARG A 123 15.21 -9.18 12.61
C ARG A 123 16.49 -9.98 12.86
N ASN A 124 16.43 -11.10 13.58
CA ASN A 124 17.61 -11.91 13.90
C ASN A 124 18.08 -12.83 12.78
N ASN A 125 17.41 -12.84 11.61
CA ASN A 125 17.84 -13.62 10.46
C ASN A 125 19.25 -13.20 10.01
N SER A 126 20.21 -14.11 10.06
CA SER A 126 21.63 -13.85 9.78
C SER A 126 21.93 -13.47 8.34
N LYS A 127 21.03 -13.78 7.40
CA LYS A 127 21.16 -13.42 5.98
C LYS A 127 21.06 -11.92 5.75
N ILE A 128 20.46 -11.17 6.66
CA ILE A 128 20.34 -9.70 6.57
C ILE A 128 21.45 -9.07 7.42
N PRO A 129 22.38 -8.31 6.84
CA PRO A 129 23.53 -7.80 7.56
C PRO A 129 23.18 -6.61 8.48
N GLU A 130 23.85 -6.52 9.63
CA GLU A 130 23.80 -5.33 10.51
C GLU A 130 24.64 -4.16 9.99
N VAL A 131 25.57 -4.43 9.05
CA VAL A 131 26.51 -3.46 8.51
C VAL A 131 26.62 -3.66 7.00
N THR A 132 26.53 -2.57 6.24
CA THR A 132 26.75 -2.58 4.79
C THR A 132 28.20 -2.98 4.45
N LYS A 133 28.45 -3.37 3.19
CA LYS A 133 29.81 -3.64 2.69
C LYS A 133 30.78 -2.46 2.89
N LYS A 134 30.27 -1.23 3.01
CA LYS A 134 31.05 -0.01 3.26
C LYS A 134 31.25 0.31 4.74
N GLY A 135 30.91 -0.60 5.66
CA GLY A 135 31.09 -0.41 7.09
C GLY A 135 30.01 0.46 7.77
N ARG A 136 29.03 0.97 7.03
CA ARG A 136 27.91 1.75 7.59
C ARG A 136 26.86 0.82 8.21
N LYS A 137 26.40 1.13 9.42
CA LYS A 137 25.34 0.39 10.12
C LYS A 137 24.02 0.43 9.33
N THR A 138 23.34 -0.70 9.16
CA THR A 138 22.00 -0.77 8.53
C THR A 138 20.91 -0.41 9.53
N LEU A 139 19.66 -0.25 9.09
CA LEU A 139 18.52 -0.11 10.02
C LEU A 139 18.43 -1.26 11.02
N LYS A 140 18.64 -2.51 10.57
CA LYS A 140 18.74 -3.67 11.46
C LYS A 140 19.85 -3.50 12.49
N GLY A 141 21.06 -3.15 12.06
CA GLY A 141 22.18 -2.93 12.98
C GLY A 141 21.91 -1.81 13.98
N TRP A 142 21.21 -0.75 13.55
CA TRP A 142 20.80 0.37 14.41
C TRP A 142 19.84 -0.08 15.50
N ILE A 143 18.75 -0.76 15.13
CA ILE A 143 17.77 -1.29 16.07
C ILE A 143 18.42 -2.30 17.02
N ASN A 144 19.27 -3.19 16.52
CA ASN A 144 19.99 -4.14 17.39
C ASN A 144 20.95 -3.45 18.35
N CYS A 145 21.60 -2.34 17.96
CA CYS A 145 22.35 -1.51 18.92
C CYS A 145 21.44 -0.92 20.00
N LYS A 146 20.25 -0.41 19.64
CA LYS A 146 19.29 0.10 20.62
C LYS A 146 18.80 -0.97 21.57
N ILE A 147 18.54 -2.18 21.09
CA ILE A 147 18.18 -3.32 21.94
C ILE A 147 19.35 -3.70 22.86
N ARG A 148 20.59 -3.74 22.36
CA ARG A 148 21.77 -4.00 23.20
C ARG A 148 21.96 -2.96 24.32
N GLU A 149 21.68 -1.68 24.03
CA GLU A 149 21.70 -0.60 25.03
C GLU A 149 20.59 -0.74 26.08
N LYS A 150 19.39 -1.19 25.67
CA LYS A 150 18.24 -1.37 26.55
C LYS A 150 17.43 -2.62 26.14
N PRO A 151 17.72 -3.80 26.71
CA PRO A 151 17.13 -5.07 26.29
C PRO A 151 15.59 -5.12 26.36
N GLU A 152 14.97 -4.39 27.28
CA GLU A 152 13.51 -4.22 27.43
C GLU A 152 12.82 -3.76 26.13
N ARG A 153 13.55 -3.09 25.23
CA ARG A 153 13.04 -2.67 23.91
C ARG A 153 12.61 -3.85 23.05
N GLU A 154 13.31 -4.98 23.12
CA GLU A 154 12.95 -6.16 22.33
C GLU A 154 11.54 -6.65 22.72
N GLU A 155 11.27 -6.81 24.02
CA GLU A 155 9.94 -7.19 24.50
C GLU A 155 8.88 -6.13 24.16
N LYS A 156 9.23 -4.83 24.21
CA LYS A 156 8.33 -3.76 23.78
C LYS A 156 7.95 -3.91 22.30
N PHE A 157 8.90 -4.21 21.41
CA PHE A 157 8.61 -4.38 19.99
C PHE A 157 7.74 -5.60 19.70
N GLU A 158 7.96 -6.73 20.39
CA GLU A 158 7.10 -7.90 20.22
C GLU A 158 5.64 -7.62 20.64
N LYS A 159 5.42 -6.77 21.65
CA LYS A 159 4.07 -6.41 22.10
C LYS A 159 3.45 -5.26 21.31
N ILE A 160 4.29 -4.33 20.84
CA ILE A 160 3.90 -3.09 20.18
C ILE A 160 4.90 -2.82 19.05
N SER A 161 4.71 -3.41 17.87
CA SER A 161 5.71 -3.29 16.78
C SER A 161 5.91 -1.84 16.33
N GLY A 162 4.85 -1.01 16.37
CA GLY A 162 4.89 0.42 16.07
C GLY A 162 5.84 1.23 16.98
N ALA A 163 6.24 0.69 18.13
CA ALA A 163 7.27 1.30 18.98
C ALA A 163 8.64 1.39 18.28
N ILE A 164 8.84 0.68 17.16
CA ILE A 164 10.03 0.85 16.32
C ILE A 164 10.15 2.29 15.79
N PHE A 165 9.03 2.99 15.56
CA PHE A 165 9.06 4.36 15.08
C PHE A 165 9.61 5.34 16.11
N ASP A 166 9.50 5.06 17.40
CA ASP A 166 10.14 5.84 18.47
C ASP A 166 11.67 5.84 18.29
N GLU A 167 12.25 4.69 17.93
CA GLU A 167 13.69 4.53 17.73
C GLU A 167 14.18 5.04 16.35
N LEU A 168 13.27 5.14 15.38
CA LEU A 168 13.54 5.70 14.05
C LEU A 168 13.30 7.21 13.99
N ALA A 169 12.49 7.78 14.88
CA ALA A 169 12.18 9.21 14.92
C ALA A 169 13.42 10.13 14.94
N PRO A 170 14.51 9.82 15.68
CA PRO A 170 15.73 10.63 15.64
C PRO A 170 16.42 10.65 14.27
N ILE A 171 16.12 9.68 13.40
CA ILE A 171 16.71 9.62 12.07
C ILE A 171 15.90 10.46 11.07
N PHE A 172 14.58 10.48 11.23
CA PHE A 172 13.67 11.29 10.42
C PHE A 172 13.74 12.78 10.80
N ASN A 173 13.88 13.06 12.10
CA ASN A 173 14.09 14.39 12.61
C ASN A 173 15.54 14.81 12.36
N LYS A 174 15.75 15.95 11.71
CA LYS A 174 17.03 16.37 11.10
C LYS A 174 18.13 16.68 12.12
N ASP A 175 18.65 15.68 12.83
CA ASP A 175 19.93 15.83 13.52
C ASP A 175 21.05 15.94 12.47
N LYS A 176 21.93 16.93 12.68
CA LYS A 176 22.82 17.53 11.66
C LYS A 176 23.95 16.63 11.17
N ASP A 177 24.15 15.45 11.76
CA ASP A 177 25.28 14.58 11.43
C ASP A 177 24.85 13.40 10.54
N ILE A 178 24.91 13.61 9.22
CA ILE A 178 24.63 12.59 8.19
C ILE A 178 25.48 11.33 8.41
N ASN A 179 26.69 11.47 8.96
CA ASN A 179 27.62 10.35 9.16
C ASN A 179 27.20 9.41 10.30
N LYS A 180 26.32 9.86 11.20
CA LYS A 180 25.78 9.02 12.29
C LYS A 180 24.47 8.31 11.94
N ARG A 181 23.86 8.65 10.81
CA ARG A 181 22.61 8.00 10.38
C ARG A 181 22.90 6.59 9.87
N PRO A 182 22.06 5.59 10.21
CA PRO A 182 22.14 4.29 9.58
C PRO A 182 21.86 4.39 8.08
N TYR A 183 22.32 3.39 7.35
CA TYR A 183 21.94 3.18 5.97
C TYR A 183 20.45 2.82 5.89
N PHE A 184 19.69 3.61 5.12
CA PHE A 184 18.32 3.29 4.76
C PHE A 184 18.34 2.45 3.48
N PRO A 185 17.75 1.26 3.51
CA PRO A 185 17.59 0.49 2.29
C PRO A 185 16.65 1.23 1.34
N ASN A 186 16.93 1.15 0.05
CA ASN A 186 15.96 1.51 -0.97
C ASN A 186 14.87 0.41 -1.07
N TYR A 187 13.78 0.67 -1.79
CA TYR A 187 12.69 -0.30 -1.87
C TYR A 187 13.10 -1.65 -2.49
N SER A 188 14.03 -1.69 -3.44
CA SER A 188 14.53 -2.97 -3.98
C SER A 188 15.23 -3.79 -2.89
N GLU A 189 15.99 -3.14 -2.01
CA GLU A 189 16.63 -3.82 -0.88
C GLU A 189 15.62 -4.22 0.20
N MET A 190 14.54 -3.43 0.40
CA MET A 190 13.43 -3.82 1.28
C MET A 190 12.74 -5.09 0.75
N VAL A 191 12.46 -5.15 -0.55
CA VAL A 191 11.87 -6.33 -1.20
C VAL A 191 12.76 -7.56 -1.08
N GLU A 192 14.08 -7.41 -1.27
CA GLU A 192 15.03 -8.52 -1.03
C GLU A 192 14.98 -9.03 0.42
N ASN A 193 14.90 -8.12 1.40
CA ASN A 193 14.79 -8.51 2.80
C ASN A 193 13.46 -9.20 3.11
N LEU A 194 12.34 -8.71 2.56
CA LEU A 194 11.02 -9.31 2.68
C LEU A 194 10.96 -10.71 2.02
N GLU A 195 11.65 -10.89 0.89
CA GLU A 195 11.82 -12.20 0.25
C GLU A 195 12.60 -13.17 1.15
N ILE A 196 13.70 -12.72 1.77
CA ILE A 196 14.46 -13.52 2.75
C ILE A 196 13.60 -13.92 3.97
N TRP A 197 12.62 -13.10 4.32
CA TRP A 197 11.66 -13.36 5.39
C TRP A 197 10.42 -14.14 4.94
N ASN A 198 10.36 -14.57 3.67
CA ASN A 198 9.23 -15.29 3.06
C ASN A 198 7.90 -14.53 3.10
N ILE A 199 7.92 -13.19 3.15
CA ILE A 199 6.69 -12.37 3.21
C ILE A 199 5.93 -12.35 1.88
N PHE A 200 6.58 -12.73 0.79
CA PHE A 200 5.97 -12.79 -0.53
C PHE A 200 5.41 -14.17 -0.89
N ASP A 201 5.62 -15.22 -0.08
CA ASP A 201 5.12 -16.56 -0.40
C ASP A 201 3.61 -16.56 -0.67
N PRO A 202 3.11 -17.07 -1.82
CA PRO A 202 3.77 -17.98 -2.78
C PRO A 202 4.39 -17.30 -4.04
N ILE A 203 4.49 -15.97 -4.07
CA ILE A 203 4.95 -15.22 -5.24
C ILE A 203 6.40 -15.60 -5.61
N ILE A 204 6.58 -16.06 -6.84
CA ILE A 204 7.89 -16.42 -7.40
C ILE A 204 8.56 -15.16 -7.97
N TYR A 205 9.83 -14.94 -7.62
CA TYR A 205 10.65 -13.79 -8.06
C TYR A 205 10.04 -12.41 -7.71
N PRO A 206 9.71 -12.14 -6.44
CA PRO A 206 9.08 -10.88 -6.03
C PRO A 206 9.89 -9.64 -6.40
N LYS A 207 11.23 -9.75 -6.44
CA LYS A 207 12.11 -8.68 -6.92
C LYS A 207 11.87 -8.28 -8.38
N ASN A 208 11.61 -9.25 -9.25
CA ASN A 208 11.35 -8.98 -10.66
C ASN A 208 10.00 -8.28 -10.83
N ILE A 209 8.99 -8.75 -10.11
CA ILE A 209 7.65 -8.14 -10.06
C ILE A 209 7.76 -6.70 -9.54
N TRP A 210 8.43 -6.49 -8.40
CA TRP A 210 8.68 -5.15 -7.87
C TRP A 210 9.35 -4.24 -8.91
N LYS A 211 10.43 -4.71 -9.54
CA LYS A 211 11.16 -3.90 -10.52
C LYS A 211 10.27 -3.55 -11.71
N GLU A 212 9.53 -4.51 -12.25
CA GLU A 212 8.63 -4.30 -13.38
C GLU A 212 7.51 -3.30 -13.05
N PHE A 213 6.94 -3.41 -11.86
CA PHE A 213 5.94 -2.46 -11.37
C PHE A 213 6.51 -1.08 -11.12
N TYR A 214 7.62 -1.00 -10.39
CA TYR A 214 8.25 0.26 -10.07
C TYR A 214 8.72 0.98 -11.32
N ASP A 215 9.33 0.28 -12.27
CA ASP A 215 9.77 0.86 -13.55
C ASP A 215 8.57 1.37 -14.36
N ARG A 216 7.46 0.63 -14.40
CA ARG A 216 6.22 1.08 -15.08
C ARG A 216 5.60 2.28 -14.39
N LEU A 217 5.30 2.18 -13.09
CA LEU A 217 4.69 3.26 -12.31
C LEU A 217 5.57 4.50 -12.28
N SER A 218 6.89 4.35 -12.23
CA SER A 218 7.83 5.47 -12.28
C SER A 218 7.85 6.16 -13.64
N GLN A 219 7.63 5.44 -14.75
CA GLN A 219 7.50 6.08 -16.06
C GLN A 219 6.24 6.96 -16.15
N GLU A 220 5.15 6.51 -15.54
CA GLU A 220 3.90 7.27 -15.49
C GLU A 220 4.01 8.46 -14.53
N ALA A 221 4.60 8.26 -13.35
CA ALA A 221 4.75 9.31 -12.33
C ALA A 221 5.78 10.39 -12.70
N HIS A 222 6.85 10.05 -13.41
CA HIS A 222 7.83 11.04 -13.87
C HIS A 222 7.38 11.82 -15.12
N ALA A 223 6.14 11.60 -15.57
CA ALA A 223 5.47 12.44 -16.55
C ALA A 223 6.32 12.69 -17.82
N ARG A 224 6.86 11.62 -18.41
CA ARG A 224 7.47 11.69 -19.75
C ARG A 224 6.49 12.39 -20.70
N PRO A 225 6.94 13.20 -21.68
CA PRO A 225 6.03 14.07 -22.44
C PRO A 225 4.79 13.37 -22.97
N ASP A 226 4.92 12.13 -23.46
CA ASP A 226 3.83 11.30 -23.96
C ASP A 226 2.97 10.68 -22.85
N GLN A 227 3.55 10.42 -21.68
CA GLN A 227 2.86 9.94 -20.48
C GLN A 227 2.27 11.07 -19.63
N THR A 228 2.50 12.35 -19.95
CA THR A 228 1.76 13.46 -19.34
C THR A 228 0.26 13.34 -19.64
N GLU A 229 -0.61 13.92 -18.82
CA GLU A 229 -2.04 14.05 -19.15
C GLU A 229 -2.25 14.62 -20.56
N VAL A 230 -1.53 15.69 -20.86
CA VAL A 230 -1.55 16.33 -22.18
C VAL A 230 -1.02 15.39 -23.26
N GLY A 231 0.07 14.67 -23.00
CA GLY A 231 0.68 13.72 -23.93
C GLY A 231 -0.25 12.55 -24.28
N ARG A 232 -0.88 11.94 -23.27
CA ARG A 232 -1.87 10.88 -23.49
C ARG A 232 -3.03 11.39 -24.32
N ARG A 233 -3.53 12.60 -23.99
CA ARG A 233 -4.61 13.22 -24.74
C ARG A 233 -4.20 13.50 -26.16
N LEU A 234 -3.09 14.16 -26.44
CA LEU A 234 -2.62 14.44 -27.80
C LEU A 234 -2.48 13.17 -28.67
N ARG A 235 -2.25 11.99 -28.08
CA ARG A 235 -2.24 10.69 -28.78
C ARG A 235 -3.64 10.15 -29.13
N HIS A 236 -4.66 10.50 -28.37
CA HIS A 236 -6.03 9.96 -28.50
C HIS A 236 -7.08 11.01 -28.92
N VAL A 237 -6.83 12.30 -28.66
CA VAL A 237 -7.75 13.44 -28.75
C VAL A 237 -6.95 14.73 -29.02
N GLN A 238 -7.36 15.56 -29.99
CA GLN A 238 -6.70 16.84 -30.29
C GLN A 238 -7.14 18.01 -29.36
N HIS A 239 -7.41 17.78 -28.07
CA HIS A 239 -7.91 18.82 -27.14
C HIS A 239 -7.28 18.71 -25.74
N PHE A 240 -7.17 19.85 -25.03
CA PHE A 240 -6.60 19.94 -23.67
C PHE A 240 -7.61 19.60 -22.55
N GLU A 241 -8.88 19.40 -22.89
CA GLU A 241 -9.95 19.06 -21.93
C GLU A 241 -9.70 17.72 -21.23
N ILE A 242 -10.14 17.61 -19.98
CA ILE A 242 -10.07 16.36 -19.23
C ILE A 242 -11.16 15.44 -19.74
N LYS A 243 -10.73 14.34 -20.37
CA LYS A 243 -11.59 13.32 -20.95
C LYS A 243 -11.05 11.96 -20.61
N ILE A 244 -11.98 11.02 -20.50
CA ILE A 244 -11.70 9.62 -20.19
C ILE A 244 -11.05 8.97 -21.40
N ILE A 245 -9.99 8.21 -21.12
CA ILE A 245 -9.30 7.37 -22.09
C ILE A 245 -9.55 5.92 -21.64
N PRO A 246 -10.56 5.22 -22.20
CA PRO A 246 -10.97 3.89 -21.71
C PRO A 246 -9.83 2.87 -21.66
N ASN A 247 -8.95 2.88 -22.67
CA ASN A 247 -7.79 1.98 -22.70
C ASN A 247 -6.79 2.26 -21.56
N GLU A 248 -6.63 3.52 -21.17
CA GLU A 248 -5.75 3.88 -20.05
C GLU A 248 -6.41 3.52 -18.72
N LEU A 249 -7.71 3.73 -18.62
CA LEU A 249 -8.49 3.38 -17.44
C LEU A 249 -8.46 1.88 -17.16
N ASN A 250 -8.66 1.03 -18.16
CA ASN A 250 -8.60 -0.43 -17.98
C ASN A 250 -7.18 -0.90 -17.61
N ARG A 251 -6.13 -0.35 -18.25
CA ARG A 251 -4.74 -0.61 -17.86
C ARG A 251 -4.47 -0.23 -16.41
N PHE A 252 -5.03 0.89 -15.97
CA PHE A 252 -4.92 1.32 -14.58
C PHE A 252 -5.64 0.33 -13.64
N PHE A 253 -6.83 -0.15 -14.00
CA PHE A 253 -7.56 -1.15 -13.21
C PHE A 253 -6.78 -2.44 -13.04
N ASP A 254 -6.20 -2.97 -14.11
CA ASP A 254 -5.35 -4.17 -14.07
C ASP A 254 -4.19 -4.00 -13.08
N ARG A 255 -3.54 -2.83 -13.12
CA ARG A 255 -2.38 -2.53 -12.26
C ARG A 255 -2.75 -2.40 -10.80
N LEU A 256 -3.86 -1.71 -10.52
CA LEU A 256 -4.36 -1.56 -9.17
C LEU A 256 -4.79 -2.92 -8.60
N HIS A 257 -5.50 -3.73 -9.37
CA HIS A 257 -5.92 -5.07 -8.99
C HIS A 257 -4.73 -5.97 -8.64
N GLU A 258 -3.71 -6.01 -9.51
CA GLU A 258 -2.50 -6.81 -9.31
C GLU A 258 -1.71 -6.36 -8.07
N ILE A 259 -1.65 -5.05 -7.78
CA ILE A 259 -1.02 -4.52 -6.55
C ILE A 259 -1.83 -4.89 -5.30
N MET A 260 -3.16 -4.89 -5.36
CA MET A 260 -3.99 -5.34 -4.23
C MET A 260 -3.81 -6.83 -3.98
N ASP A 261 -3.71 -7.67 -5.02
CA ASP A 261 -3.44 -9.11 -4.88
C ASP A 261 -2.10 -9.35 -4.16
N ILE A 262 -1.03 -8.65 -4.57
CA ILE A 262 0.27 -8.71 -3.89
C ILE A 262 0.17 -8.19 -2.45
N GLY A 263 -0.55 -7.09 -2.24
CA GLY A 263 -0.76 -6.48 -0.92
C GLY A 263 -1.43 -7.44 0.07
N ILE A 264 -2.46 -8.14 -0.39
CA ILE A 264 -3.18 -9.15 0.41
C ILE A 264 -2.26 -10.33 0.74
N VAL A 265 -1.45 -10.82 -0.20
CA VAL A 265 -0.45 -11.88 0.11
C VAL A 265 0.51 -11.44 1.21
N ILE A 266 1.02 -10.21 1.14
CA ILE A 266 1.90 -9.65 2.17
C ILE A 266 1.18 -9.58 3.51
N GLU A 267 -0.05 -9.06 3.54
CA GLU A 267 -0.88 -8.98 4.73
C GLU A 267 -1.12 -10.35 5.36
N LEU A 268 -1.53 -11.34 4.58
CA LEU A 268 -1.75 -12.72 5.04
C LEU A 268 -0.48 -13.35 5.63
N ASN A 269 0.69 -13.07 5.05
CA ASN A 269 1.97 -13.52 5.62
C ASN A 269 2.33 -12.82 6.92
N ILE A 270 2.09 -11.51 7.02
CA ILE A 270 2.32 -10.74 8.25
C ILE A 270 1.42 -11.23 9.39
N LEU A 271 0.17 -11.58 9.08
CA LEU A 271 -0.85 -12.04 10.02
C LEU A 271 -0.87 -13.58 10.20
N SER A 272 0.07 -14.31 9.59
CA SER A 272 0.08 -15.78 9.57
C SER A 272 0.07 -16.39 10.98
N ASP A 273 0.81 -15.81 11.93
CA ASP A 273 0.85 -16.26 13.31
C ASP A 273 -0.50 -16.14 14.02
N TRP A 274 -1.24 -15.07 13.78
CA TRP A 274 -2.61 -14.91 14.30
C TRP A 274 -3.55 -15.98 13.72
N ILE A 275 -3.42 -16.26 12.42
CA ILE A 275 -4.27 -17.22 11.71
C ILE A 275 -3.96 -18.66 12.16
N GLU A 276 -2.69 -19.01 12.31
CA GLU A 276 -2.24 -20.34 12.74
C GLU A 276 -2.68 -20.68 14.16
N GLN A 277 -2.70 -19.69 15.06
CA GLN A 277 -3.04 -19.88 16.47
C GLN A 277 -4.54 -19.93 16.75
N ASN A 278 -5.41 -19.61 15.77
CA ASN A 278 -6.86 -19.46 16.00
C ASN A 278 -7.70 -20.19 14.94
N GLY A 279 -8.24 -21.35 15.31
CA GLY A 279 -9.10 -22.17 14.44
C GLY A 279 -10.39 -21.49 13.96
N ASP A 280 -10.96 -20.58 14.76
CA ASP A 280 -12.14 -19.80 14.36
C ASP A 280 -11.80 -18.80 13.25
N LEU A 281 -10.59 -18.21 13.28
CA LEU A 281 -10.11 -17.34 12.20
C LEU A 281 -9.96 -18.12 10.89
N LYS A 282 -9.42 -19.34 10.94
CA LYS A 282 -9.33 -20.20 9.74
C LYS A 282 -10.71 -20.45 9.12
N THR A 283 -11.74 -20.64 9.94
CA THR A 283 -13.12 -20.84 9.45
C THR A 283 -13.67 -19.57 8.80
N ARG A 284 -13.53 -18.41 9.44
CA ARG A 284 -13.95 -17.11 8.88
C ARG A 284 -13.22 -16.79 7.57
N LEU A 285 -11.93 -17.13 7.49
CA LEU A 285 -11.12 -16.96 6.29
C LEU A 285 -11.53 -17.91 5.15
N LYS A 286 -11.94 -19.16 5.46
CA LYS A 286 -12.51 -20.07 4.45
C LYS A 286 -13.76 -19.48 3.79
N GLU A 287 -14.60 -18.78 4.56
CA GLU A 287 -15.78 -18.09 4.02
C GLU A 287 -15.40 -16.95 3.06
N ARG A 288 -14.27 -16.28 3.28
CA ARG A 288 -13.75 -15.23 2.37
C ARG A 288 -13.12 -15.79 1.10
N MET A 289 -12.75 -17.07 1.06
CA MET A 289 -12.06 -17.67 -0.08
C MET A 289 -12.88 -17.57 -1.37
N ALA A 290 -14.20 -17.77 -1.29
CA ALA A 290 -15.10 -17.62 -2.44
C ALA A 290 -15.08 -16.17 -3.00
N ILE A 291 -14.98 -15.17 -2.12
CA ILE A 291 -14.95 -13.75 -2.52
C ILE A 291 -13.61 -13.43 -3.18
N ILE A 292 -12.49 -13.88 -2.61
CA ILE A 292 -11.16 -13.71 -3.21
C ILE A 292 -11.08 -14.38 -4.60
N ASP A 293 -11.68 -15.57 -4.76
CA ASP A 293 -11.76 -16.25 -6.05
C ASP A 293 -12.64 -15.48 -7.05
N GLU A 294 -13.80 -14.97 -6.64
CA GLU A 294 -14.71 -14.17 -7.48
C GLU A 294 -14.05 -12.87 -7.96
N LEU A 295 -13.27 -12.22 -7.07
CA LEU A 295 -12.47 -11.05 -7.39
C LEU A 295 -11.31 -11.36 -8.34
N GLY A 296 -10.97 -12.64 -8.55
CA GLY A 296 -9.86 -13.05 -9.42
C GLY A 296 -8.47 -12.80 -8.82
N LEU A 297 -8.36 -12.70 -7.50
CA LEU A 297 -7.11 -12.47 -6.77
C LEU A 297 -6.35 -13.80 -6.61
N LYS A 298 -5.66 -14.19 -7.68
CA LYS A 298 -5.07 -15.53 -7.81
C LYS A 298 -4.01 -15.82 -6.74
N LEU A 299 -3.12 -14.87 -6.48
CA LEU A 299 -2.02 -15.06 -5.54
C LEU A 299 -2.56 -15.12 -4.10
N SER A 300 -3.51 -14.24 -3.79
CA SER A 300 -4.23 -14.22 -2.52
C SER A 300 -5.00 -15.51 -2.28
N SER A 301 -5.68 -16.04 -3.29
CA SER A 301 -6.39 -17.32 -3.21
C SER A 301 -5.43 -18.45 -2.86
N GLU A 302 -4.31 -18.56 -3.58
CA GLU A 302 -3.30 -19.58 -3.33
C GLU A 302 -2.74 -19.48 -1.90
N LYS A 303 -2.41 -18.26 -1.45
CA LYS A 303 -1.93 -18.04 -0.10
C LYS A 303 -2.98 -18.38 0.96
N LEU A 304 -4.21 -17.95 0.77
CA LEU A 304 -5.28 -18.21 1.72
C LEU A 304 -5.55 -19.72 1.83
N GLN A 305 -5.54 -20.43 0.70
CA GLN A 305 -5.66 -21.88 0.68
C GLN A 305 -4.56 -22.57 1.49
N SER A 306 -3.31 -22.10 1.43
CA SER A 306 -2.21 -22.70 2.19
C SER A 306 -2.40 -22.49 3.70
N LEU A 307 -2.90 -21.33 4.13
CA LEU A 307 -3.10 -20.98 5.54
C LEU A 307 -4.30 -21.69 6.19
N VAL A 308 -5.36 -21.98 5.41
CA VAL A 308 -6.60 -22.59 5.94
C VAL A 308 -6.65 -24.11 5.81
N LYS A 309 -5.74 -24.72 5.02
CA LYS A 309 -5.56 -26.18 4.90
C LYS A 309 -4.59 -26.74 5.95
N ALA A 310 -3.60 -25.95 6.37
CA ALA A 310 -2.72 -26.24 7.52
C ALA A 310 -3.49 -26.18 8.84
#